data_AF-J9H4T5-F1
#
_entry.id   AF-J9H4T5-F1
#
_cell.length_a   1.000
_cell.length_b   1.000
_cell.length_c   1.000
_cell.angle_alpha   90.00
_cell.angle_beta   90.00
_cell.angle_gamma   90.00
#
_symmetry.space_group_name_H-M   'P 1'
#
loop_
_entity.id
_entity.type
_entity.pdbx_description
1 polymer ?
#
loop_
_entity_poly.entity_id
_entity_poly.type
_entity_poly.pdbx_seq_one_letter_code
_entity_poly.pdbx_strand_id
1 'polypeptide(L)'
;MGDLLSVFLQERLGRAPMFYHGGCTVKQRNAMVERFQNDRTEQVFLLSLKAAGTGLNLTAATHVIHYDLWWNPAVEAQATDRAYRIGQHKNVQVHRLITQNTFEEKINQMIQEKRQLADWTVTSGESWIGKLSNRELHELFG
;
A
#
# COMPACT_ATOMS: atom_id res chain seq x y z
N MET A 1 9.95 -1.58 8.78
CA MET A 1 8.77 -2.47 8.81
C MET A 1 8.80 -3.58 7.78
N GLY A 2 9.09 -3.31 6.49
CA GLY A 2 9.11 -4.37 5.47
C GLY A 2 10.00 -5.59 5.82
N ASP A 3 11.18 -5.37 6.40
CA ASP A 3 12.06 -6.46 6.82
C ASP A 3 11.46 -7.32 7.94
N LEU A 4 10.82 -6.69 8.94
CA LEU A 4 10.13 -7.41 10.02
C LEU A 4 8.96 -8.24 9.47
N LEU A 5 8.20 -7.68 8.53
CA LEU A 5 7.10 -8.40 7.89
C LEU A 5 7.62 -9.55 7.02
N SER A 6 8.77 -9.37 6.35
CA SER A 6 9.44 -10.44 5.61
C SER A 6 9.83 -11.61 6.51
N VAL A 7 10.44 -11.32 7.67
CA VAL A 7 10.79 -12.34 8.68
C VAL A 7 9.54 -13.05 9.19
N PHE A 8 8.51 -12.30 9.58
CA PHE A 8 7.24 -12.88 10.04
C PHE A 8 6.60 -13.81 8.99
N LEU A 9 6.57 -13.38 7.72
CA LEU A 9 6.04 -14.18 6.62
C LEU A 9 6.89 -15.42 6.38
N GLN A 10 8.21 -15.33 6.50
CA GLN A 10 9.10 -16.48 6.37
C GLN A 10 8.82 -17.53 7.45
N GLU A 11 8.67 -17.12 8.70
CA GLU A 11 8.34 -18.02 9.82
C GLU A 11 6.98 -18.69 9.63
N ARG A 12 5.99 -17.96 9.09
CA ARG A 12 4.62 -18.47 8.89
C ARG A 12 4.46 -19.34 7.65
N LEU A 13 5.19 -19.03 6.57
CA LEU A 13 5.05 -19.70 5.27
C LEU A 13 6.16 -20.73 5.01
N GLY A 14 7.17 -20.82 5.89
CA GLY A 14 8.33 -21.70 5.74
C GLY A 14 9.31 -21.27 4.64
N ARG A 15 9.13 -20.09 4.05
CA ARG A 15 9.98 -19.53 2.98
C ARG A 15 9.87 -18.01 2.93
N ALA A 16 10.96 -17.35 2.59
CA ALA A 16 10.98 -15.90 2.48
C ALA A 16 10.08 -15.41 1.33
N PRO A 17 9.26 -14.37 1.54
CA PRO A 17 8.49 -13.77 0.47
C PRO A 17 9.42 -13.03 -0.50
N MET A 18 8.99 -12.87 -1.75
CA MET A 18 9.60 -11.86 -2.61
C MET A 18 9.36 -10.48 -2.01
N PHE A 19 10.41 -9.65 -1.93
CA PHE A 19 10.32 -8.31 -1.37
C PHE A 19 10.79 -7.26 -2.37
N TYR A 20 9.83 -6.50 -2.90
CA TYR A 20 10.04 -5.43 -3.88
C TYR A 20 10.18 -4.07 -3.16
N HIS A 21 11.38 -3.49 -3.17
CA HIS A 21 11.65 -2.21 -2.53
C HIS A 21 12.66 -1.34 -3.32
N GLY A 22 12.93 -0.14 -2.81
CA GLY A 22 13.76 0.86 -3.47
C GLY A 22 15.19 0.42 -3.77
N GLY A 23 15.73 -0.54 -3.01
CA GLY A 23 17.09 -1.06 -3.18
C GLY A 23 17.23 -2.14 -4.26
N CYS A 24 16.12 -2.68 -4.79
CA CYS A 24 16.19 -3.71 -5.82
C CYS A 24 16.63 -3.11 -7.17
N THR A 25 17.56 -3.78 -7.84
CA THR A 25 17.92 -3.49 -9.24
C THR A 25 16.75 -3.75 -10.19
N VAL A 26 16.77 -3.13 -11.37
CA VAL A 26 15.75 -3.36 -12.41
C VAL A 26 15.62 -4.85 -12.77
N LYS A 27 16.75 -5.57 -12.87
CA LYS A 27 16.75 -7.01 -13.16
C LYS A 27 16.03 -7.81 -12.08
N GLN A 28 16.31 -7.53 -10.81
CA GLN A 28 15.64 -8.20 -9.68
C GLN A 28 14.14 -7.88 -9.66
N ARG A 29 13.77 -6.63 -9.91
CA ARG A 29 12.37 -6.19 -9.97
C ARG A 29 11.57 -6.95 -11.03
N ASN A 30 12.10 -7.03 -12.25
CA ASN A 30 11.45 -7.74 -13.35
C ASN A 30 11.31 -9.24 -13.05
N ALA A 31 12.36 -9.88 -12.54
CA ALA A 31 12.33 -11.29 -12.18
C ALA A 31 11.28 -11.60 -11.08
N MET A 32 11.16 -10.74 -10.07
CA MET A 32 10.14 -10.93 -9.02
C MET A 32 8.72 -10.78 -9.56
N VAL A 33 8.47 -9.78 -10.42
CA VAL A 33 7.15 -9.57 -11.04
C VAL A 33 6.78 -10.76 -11.94
N GLU A 34 7.70 -11.19 -12.79
CA GLU A 34 7.49 -12.35 -13.67
C GLU A 34 7.19 -13.61 -12.86
N ARG A 35 7.95 -13.86 -11.80
CA ARG A 35 7.76 -15.03 -10.94
C ARG A 35 6.43 -14.96 -10.20
N PHE A 36 6.05 -13.81 -9.64
CA PHE A 36 4.74 -13.66 -8.99
C PHE A 36 3.55 -13.90 -9.94
N GLN A 37 3.68 -13.46 -11.19
CA GLN A 37 2.59 -13.60 -12.16
C GLN A 37 2.39 -15.05 -12.64
N ASN A 38 3.48 -15.83 -12.71
CA ASN A 38 3.49 -17.13 -13.40
C ASN A 38 3.71 -18.33 -12.47
N ASP A 39 4.41 -18.16 -11.35
CA ASP A 39 4.73 -19.24 -10.42
C ASP A 39 3.68 -19.32 -9.31
N ARG A 40 2.82 -20.36 -9.37
CA ARG A 40 1.76 -20.58 -8.37
C ARG A 40 2.27 -20.94 -7.00
N THR A 41 3.55 -21.32 -6.89
CA THR A 41 4.14 -21.48 -5.57
C THR A 41 4.24 -20.13 -4.88
N GLU A 42 4.48 -19.01 -5.59
CA GLU A 42 4.54 -17.64 -5.04
C GLU A 42 3.17 -17.06 -4.67
N GLN A 43 2.76 -17.26 -3.41
CA GLN A 43 1.44 -16.82 -2.92
C GLN A 43 1.45 -15.41 -2.34
N VAL A 44 2.60 -14.89 -1.91
CA VAL A 44 2.73 -13.58 -1.25
C VAL A 44 3.85 -12.79 -1.90
N PHE A 45 3.55 -11.55 -2.27
CA PHE A 45 4.52 -10.59 -2.78
C PHE A 45 4.49 -9.33 -1.93
N LEU A 46 5.58 -9.06 -1.22
CA LEU A 46 5.70 -7.91 -0.36
C LEU A 46 6.23 -6.72 -1.17
N LEU A 47 5.55 -5.59 -1.11
CA LEU A 47 5.97 -4.35 -1.78
C LEU A 47 6.10 -3.23 -0.77
N SER A 48 7.15 -2.42 -0.88
CA SER A 48 7.14 -1.12 -0.22
C SER A 48 6.29 -0.14 -1.03
N LEU A 49 5.46 0.65 -0.36
CA LEU A 49 4.47 1.50 -1.02
C LEU A 49 5.10 2.50 -2.01
N LYS A 50 6.23 3.09 -1.64
CA LYS A 50 7.00 4.00 -2.53
C LYS A 50 7.51 3.30 -3.78
N ALA A 51 7.86 2.01 -3.70
CA ALA A 51 8.33 1.23 -4.85
C ALA A 51 7.16 0.74 -5.74
N ALA A 52 5.98 0.50 -5.15
CA ALA A 52 4.76 0.14 -5.86
C ALA A 52 4.18 1.26 -6.75
N GLY A 53 4.67 2.50 -6.60
CA GLY A 53 4.35 3.63 -7.48
C GLY A 53 4.90 3.49 -8.91
N THR A 54 5.83 2.56 -9.14
CA THR A 54 6.33 2.22 -10.48
C THR A 54 5.30 1.37 -11.24
N GLY A 55 5.21 1.49 -12.56
CA GLY A 55 4.17 0.85 -13.39
C GLY A 55 4.21 -0.69 -13.39
N LEU A 56 3.71 -1.32 -12.32
CA LEU A 56 3.67 -2.77 -12.14
C LEU A 56 2.35 -3.37 -12.66
N ASN A 57 2.41 -4.63 -13.10
CA ASN A 57 1.24 -5.44 -13.43
C ASN A 57 1.24 -6.68 -12.54
N LEU A 58 0.27 -6.76 -11.62
CA LEU A 58 0.17 -7.79 -10.57
C LEU A 58 -1.19 -8.49 -10.62
N THR A 59 -1.71 -8.73 -11.82
CA THR A 59 -3.04 -9.34 -12.05
C THR A 59 -3.19 -10.77 -11.53
N ALA A 60 -2.12 -11.46 -11.13
CA ALA A 60 -2.21 -12.72 -10.40
C ALA A 60 -2.74 -12.54 -8.98
N ALA A 61 -2.59 -11.34 -8.38
CA ALA A 61 -3.11 -11.03 -7.05
C ALA A 61 -4.63 -10.91 -7.06
N THR A 62 -5.27 -11.52 -6.07
CA THR A 62 -6.71 -11.38 -5.80
C THR A 62 -6.98 -10.70 -4.47
N HIS A 63 -5.95 -10.48 -3.66
CA HIS A 63 -6.01 -9.83 -2.37
C HIS A 63 -4.89 -8.79 -2.30
N VAL A 64 -5.24 -7.58 -1.87
CA VAL A 64 -4.30 -6.49 -1.60
C VAL A 64 -4.46 -6.13 -0.13
N ILE A 65 -3.36 -6.12 0.61
CA ILE A 65 -3.34 -5.75 2.03
C ILE A 65 -2.50 -4.49 2.19
N HIS A 66 -3.15 -3.37 2.50
CA HIS A 66 -2.48 -2.15 2.95
C HIS A 66 -2.20 -2.29 4.44
N TYR A 67 -0.95 -2.62 4.74
CA TYR A 67 -0.51 -2.93 6.11
C TYR A 67 -0.36 -1.68 6.97
N ASP A 68 0.25 -0.61 6.42
CA ASP A 68 0.42 0.67 7.09
C ASP A 68 -0.49 1.72 6.42
N LEU A 69 -1.00 2.67 7.22
CA LEU A 69 -1.79 3.79 6.71
C LEU A 69 -0.90 4.81 5.98
N TRP A 70 -1.23 5.13 4.73
CA TRP A 70 -0.56 6.20 3.98
C TRP A 70 -1.40 7.46 3.92
N TRP A 71 -0.76 8.62 4.13
CA TRP A 71 -1.44 9.92 4.19
C TRP A 71 -1.95 10.44 2.84
N ASN A 72 -1.52 9.84 1.73
CA ASN A 72 -1.99 10.18 0.38
C ASN A 72 -2.83 9.04 -0.23
N PRO A 73 -4.17 9.15 -0.23
CA PRO A 73 -5.06 8.13 -0.78
C PRO A 73 -4.76 7.72 -2.21
N ALA A 74 -4.25 8.65 -3.03
CA ALA A 74 -3.94 8.37 -4.43
C ALA A 74 -2.80 7.35 -4.59
N VAL A 75 -1.83 7.35 -3.66
CA VAL A 75 -0.71 6.40 -3.69
C VAL A 75 -1.21 4.99 -3.30
N GLU A 76 -2.08 4.90 -2.29
CA GLU A 76 -2.71 3.64 -1.87
C GLU A 76 -3.62 3.06 -2.97
N ALA A 77 -4.43 3.93 -3.59
CA ALA A 77 -5.26 3.56 -4.74
C ALA A 77 -4.40 3.08 -5.92
N GLN A 78 -3.33 3.79 -6.25
CA GLN A 78 -2.41 3.38 -7.32
C GLN A 78 -1.75 2.02 -7.04
N ALA A 79 -1.40 1.74 -5.77
CA ALA A 79 -0.89 0.43 -5.38
C ALA A 79 -1.94 -0.68 -5.58
N THR A 80 -3.21 -0.39 -5.28
CA THR A 80 -4.35 -1.29 -5.53
C THR A 80 -4.56 -1.55 -7.04
N ASP A 81 -4.47 -0.50 -7.86
CA ASP A 81 -4.61 -0.55 -9.32
C ASP A 81 -3.53 -1.38 -10.04
N ARG A 82 -2.50 -1.84 -9.31
CA ARG A 82 -1.52 -2.81 -9.82
C ARG A 82 -2.13 -4.21 -9.93
N ALA A 83 -3.02 -4.57 -9.01
CA ALA A 83 -3.74 -5.84 -9.01
C ALA A 83 -5.09 -5.75 -9.76
N TYR A 84 -5.79 -4.62 -9.58
CA TYR A 84 -7.03 -4.32 -10.31
C TYR A 84 -6.72 -3.61 -11.64
N ARG A 85 -6.31 -4.40 -12.64
CA ARG A 85 -5.86 -3.90 -13.95
C ARG A 85 -6.37 -4.76 -15.09
N ILE A 86 -6.30 -4.25 -16.33
CA ILE A 86 -6.58 -5.03 -17.56
C ILE A 86 -5.76 -6.33 -17.52
N GLY A 87 -6.41 -7.47 -17.76
CA GLY A 87 -5.83 -8.81 -17.64
C GLY A 87 -6.10 -9.50 -16.29
N GLN A 88 -6.81 -8.83 -15.37
CA GLN A 88 -7.41 -9.46 -14.21
C GLN A 88 -8.71 -10.16 -14.58
N HIS A 89 -8.91 -11.39 -14.09
CA HIS A 89 -10.10 -12.21 -14.35
C HIS A 89 -10.84 -12.62 -13.08
N LYS A 90 -10.37 -12.19 -11.90
CA LYS A 90 -10.96 -12.48 -10.59
C LYS A 90 -11.22 -11.19 -9.82
N ASN A 91 -12.16 -11.25 -8.89
CA ASN A 91 -12.40 -10.14 -7.97
C ASN A 91 -11.16 -9.88 -7.12
N VAL A 92 -10.79 -8.60 -6.99
CA VAL A 92 -9.70 -8.15 -6.12
C VAL A 92 -10.30 -7.65 -4.81
N GLN A 93 -9.96 -8.30 -3.71
CA GLN A 93 -10.33 -7.88 -2.35
C GLN A 93 -9.24 -6.97 -1.79
N VAL A 94 -9.64 -5.83 -1.24
CA VAL A 94 -8.73 -4.84 -0.70
C VAL A 94 -8.97 -4.74 0.81
N HIS A 95 -7.93 -5.01 1.57
CA HIS A 95 -7.92 -4.96 3.03
C HIS A 95 -7.04 -3.81 3.45
N ARG A 96 -7.54 -2.98 4.37
CA ARG A 96 -6.78 -1.89 4.95
C ARG A 96 -6.76 -2.06 6.45
N LEU A 97 -5.58 -2.21 7.02
CA LEU A 97 -5.40 -2.39 8.44
C LEU A 97 -5.31 -1.01 9.10
N ILE A 98 -6.10 -0.80 10.14
CA ILE A 98 -6.10 0.43 10.94
C ILE A 98 -6.14 0.00 12.39
N THR A 99 -5.20 0.51 13.19
CA THR A 99 -5.08 0.15 14.60
C THR A 99 -6.05 0.99 15.43
N GLN A 100 -6.97 0.32 16.12
CA GLN A 100 -8.00 0.98 16.94
C GLN A 100 -7.43 1.67 18.17
N ASN A 101 -8.07 2.77 18.59
CA ASN A 101 -7.67 3.62 19.70
C ASN A 101 -6.24 4.17 19.56
N THR A 102 -5.83 4.42 18.32
CA THR A 102 -4.53 5.02 18.02
C THR A 102 -4.68 6.24 17.12
N PHE A 103 -3.57 6.95 16.97
CA PHE A 103 -3.43 8.05 16.03
C PHE A 103 -3.85 7.69 14.59
N GLU A 104 -3.74 6.41 14.17
CA GLU A 104 -4.14 5.96 12.84
C GLU A 104 -5.64 6.17 12.56
N GLU A 105 -6.50 6.02 13.57
CA GLU A 105 -7.94 6.24 13.41
C GLU A 105 -8.25 7.72 13.12
N LYS A 106 -7.63 8.64 13.87
CA LYS A 106 -7.80 10.09 13.69
C LYS A 106 -7.29 10.53 12.31
N ILE A 107 -6.13 10.02 11.89
CA ILE A 107 -5.59 10.32 10.56
C ILE A 107 -6.48 9.73 9.47
N ASN A 108 -6.96 8.50 9.62
CA ASN A 108 -7.88 7.90 8.67
C ASN A 108 -9.16 8.74 8.53
N GLN A 109 -9.76 9.17 9.65
CA GLN A 109 -10.94 10.03 9.62
C GLN A 109 -10.67 11.33 8.85
N MET A 110 -9.57 12.03 9.18
CA MET A 110 -9.19 13.26 8.50
C MET A 110 -8.95 13.07 7.00
N ILE A 111 -8.33 11.95 6.60
CA ILE A 111 -8.14 11.58 5.20
C ILE A 111 -9.49 11.38 4.50
N GLN A 112 -10.46 10.72 5.14
CA GLN A 112 -11.79 10.52 4.57
C GLN A 112 -12.54 11.85 4.41
N GLU A 113 -12.51 12.72 5.43
CA GLU A 113 -13.12 14.05 5.37
C GLU A 113 -12.50 14.90 4.24
N LYS A 114 -11.17 14.90 4.12
CA LYS A 114 -10.48 15.62 3.05
C LYS A 114 -10.72 15.00 1.68
N ARG A 115 -10.88 13.67 1.57
CA ARG A 115 -11.24 13.02 0.31
C ARG A 115 -12.63 13.43 -0.14
N GLN A 116 -13.61 13.47 0.77
CA GLN A 116 -14.95 13.96 0.47
C GLN A 116 -14.94 15.41 -0.02
N LEU A 117 -14.03 16.25 0.48
CA LEU A 117 -13.83 17.63 0.01
C LEU A 117 -13.01 17.72 -1.29
N ALA A 118 -12.00 16.88 -1.46
CA ALA A 118 -11.12 16.85 -2.64
C ALA A 118 -11.76 16.17 -3.86
N ASP A 119 -12.76 15.31 -3.68
CA ASP A 119 -13.61 14.87 -4.79
C ASP A 119 -14.35 16.06 -5.44
N TRP A 120 -14.42 17.22 -4.76
CA TRP A 120 -14.86 18.51 -5.33
C TRP A 120 -13.71 19.37 -5.87
N THR A 121 -12.44 19.03 -5.66
CA THR A 121 -11.26 19.80 -6.11
C THR A 121 -10.03 18.90 -6.32
N VAL A 122 -9.57 18.77 -7.57
CA VAL A 122 -8.60 17.79 -8.13
C VAL A 122 -7.16 17.81 -7.54
N THR A 123 -6.89 18.50 -6.44
CA THR A 123 -5.51 18.74 -5.98
C THR A 123 -5.32 18.40 -4.52
N SER A 124 -4.85 17.18 -4.21
CA SER A 124 -4.27 16.89 -2.89
C SER A 124 -3.15 15.86 -2.98
N GLY A 125 -1.92 16.37 -3.11
CA GLY A 125 -0.68 15.60 -2.90
C GLY A 125 -0.26 15.57 -1.42
N GLU A 126 0.95 15.08 -1.15
CA GLU A 126 1.48 14.84 0.21
C GLU A 126 1.65 16.10 1.09
N SER A 127 1.46 17.31 0.53
CA SER A 127 1.72 18.59 1.21
C SER A 127 0.68 18.98 2.27
N TRP A 128 -0.49 18.35 2.31
CA TRP A 128 -1.57 18.79 3.19
C TRP A 128 -1.25 18.62 4.69
N ILE A 129 -0.45 17.62 5.06
CA ILE A 129 -0.11 17.36 6.46
C ILE A 129 0.78 18.46 7.06
N GLY A 130 1.65 19.05 6.23
CA GLY A 130 2.46 20.19 6.62
C GLY A 130 1.69 21.52 6.71
N LYS A 131 0.39 21.52 6.39
CA LYS A 131 -0.48 22.71 6.42
C LYS A 131 -1.50 22.68 7.56
N LEU A 132 -1.42 21.68 8.46
CA LEU A 132 -2.31 21.60 9.62
C LEU A 132 -2.05 22.77 10.57
N SER A 133 -3.12 23.36 11.07
CA SER A 133 -3.08 24.36 12.13
C SER A 133 -2.66 23.75 13.47
N ASN A 134 -2.17 24.58 14.40
CA ASN A 134 -1.81 24.14 15.75
C ASN A 134 -2.99 23.45 16.47
N ARG A 135 -4.22 23.88 16.19
CA ARG A 135 -5.43 23.26 16.76
C ARG A 135 -5.64 21.84 16.22
N GLU A 136 -5.57 21.67 14.90
CA GLU A 136 -5.70 20.36 14.26
C GLU A 136 -4.58 19.40 14.70
N LEU A 137 -3.35 19.91 14.85
CA LEU A 137 -2.23 19.13 15.41
C LEU A 137 -2.48 18.73 16.86
N HIS A 138 -3.06 19.61 17.69
CA HIS A 138 -3.41 19.27 19.06
C HIS A 138 -4.52 18.23 19.14
N GLU A 139 -5.59 18.34 18.34
CA GLU A 139 -6.67 17.34 18.28
C GLU A 139 -6.16 15.96 17.82
N LEU A 140 -5.11 15.95 17.00
CA LEU A 140 -4.44 14.75 16.52
C LEU A 140 -3.67 14.00 17.64
N PHE A 141 -2.92 14.71 18.47
CA PHE A 141 -2.05 14.10 19.51
C PHE A 141 -2.60 14.15 20.95
N GLY A 142 -3.58 15.02 21.23
CA GLY A 142 -4.28 15.14 22.52
C GLY A 142 -5.43 14.17 22.64
#